data_AF-A0A7S2FXA5-F1
#
_entry.id   AF-A0A7S2FXA5-F1
#
_cell.length_a   1.000
_cell.length_b   1.000
_cell.length_c   1.000
_cell.angle_alpha   90.00
_cell.angle_beta   90.00
_cell.angle_gamma   90.00
#
_symmetry.space_group_name_H-M   'P 1'
#
loop_
_entity.id
_entity.type
_entity.pdbx_description
1 polymer ?
#
loop_
_entity_poly.entity_id
_entity_poly.type
_entity_poly.pdbx_seq_one_letter_code
_entity_poly.pdbx_strand_id
1 'polypeptide(L)'
;VRKEQRRRALAGVSACPELPESKQHMEIEFILGSAIVLPWDDADLVFINSICFDEDLMRQLASQAFKLKDTAIVVTMTRVLPCDRFEVIDEMKIQQDWGHATVYVHACVNQDESEDNDASLDPRS
;
A
#
# COMPACT_ATOMS: atom_id res chain seq x y z
N VAL A 1 -12.69 -29.22 -4.68
CA VAL A 1 -13.82 -29.45 -3.75
C VAL A 1 -13.77 -28.57 -2.49
N ARG A 2 -12.64 -28.45 -1.78
CA ARG A 2 -12.53 -27.60 -0.56
C ARG A 2 -12.49 -26.08 -0.79
N LYS A 3 -12.02 -25.61 -1.95
CA LYS A 3 -11.98 -24.17 -2.30
C LYS A 3 -13.38 -23.60 -2.62
N GLU A 4 -14.26 -24.41 -3.20
CA GLU A 4 -15.61 -24.01 -3.62
C GLU A 4 -16.58 -23.84 -2.44
N GLN A 5 -16.38 -24.60 -1.36
CA GLN A 5 -17.29 -24.60 -0.21
C GLN A 5 -17.11 -23.38 0.70
N ARG A 6 -15.99 -22.64 0.60
CA ARG A 6 -15.75 -21.44 1.43
C ARG A 6 -16.45 -20.20 0.87
N ARG A 7 -16.76 -20.15 -0.43
CA ARG A 7 -17.56 -19.08 -1.08
C ARG A 7 -19.02 -19.07 -0.65
N ARG A 8 -19.54 -20.16 -0.08
CA ARG A 8 -20.97 -20.33 0.24
C ARG A 8 -21.37 -19.99 1.68
N ALA A 9 -20.43 -19.61 2.55
CA ALA A 9 -20.72 -19.39 3.97
C ALA A 9 -20.95 -17.91 4.37
N LEU A 10 -20.85 -16.96 3.44
CA LEU A 10 -21.16 -15.53 3.65
C LEU A 10 -22.38 -15.08 2.84
N ALA A 11 -23.41 -15.93 2.79
CA ALA A 11 -24.72 -15.55 2.27
C ALA A 11 -25.43 -14.62 3.27
N GLY A 12 -25.00 -13.37 3.31
CA GLY A 12 -25.59 -12.36 4.19
C GLY A 12 -24.93 -11.01 3.98
N VAL A 13 -25.46 -10.25 3.01
CA VAL A 13 -25.00 -8.92 2.57
C VAL A 13 -23.73 -8.96 1.70
N SER A 14 -23.95 -9.19 0.40
CA SER A 14 -22.98 -8.77 -0.63
C SER A 14 -23.08 -7.26 -0.74
N ALA A 15 -22.11 -6.54 -0.19
CA ALA A 15 -21.96 -5.12 -0.47
C ALA A 15 -21.47 -4.98 -1.92
N CYS A 16 -22.38 -5.01 -2.90
CA CYS A 16 -22.04 -4.69 -4.28
C CYS A 16 -22.42 -3.23 -4.50
N PRO A 17 -21.48 -2.27 -4.37
CA PRO A 17 -21.78 -0.90 -4.72
C PRO A 17 -22.15 -0.84 -6.21
N GLU A 18 -23.17 -0.05 -6.55
CA GLU A 18 -23.43 0.28 -7.95
C GLU A 18 -22.27 1.15 -8.44
N LEU A 19 -21.49 0.61 -9.38
CA LEU A 19 -20.40 1.34 -10.01
C LEU A 19 -20.94 2.16 -11.20
N PRO A 20 -20.35 3.34 -11.48
CA PRO A 20 -20.63 4.08 -12.72
C PRO A 20 -20.45 3.17 -13.94
N GLU A 21 -21.23 3.39 -15.01
CA GLU A 21 -21.22 2.54 -16.22
C GLU A 21 -19.81 2.27 -16.76
N SER A 22 -18.93 3.29 -16.74
CA SER A 22 -17.55 3.18 -17.20
C SER A 22 -16.67 2.22 -16.38
N LYS A 23 -17.09 1.83 -15.17
CA LYS A 23 -16.35 1.00 -14.21
C LYS A 23 -17.05 -0.31 -13.86
N GLN A 24 -18.20 -0.62 -14.48
CA GLN A 24 -18.96 -1.85 -14.21
C GLN A 24 -18.19 -3.14 -14.52
N HIS A 25 -17.14 -3.07 -15.34
CA HIS A 25 -16.27 -4.22 -15.65
C HIS A 25 -15.26 -4.53 -14.53
N MET A 26 -15.16 -3.70 -13.49
CA MET A 26 -14.26 -3.94 -12.36
C MET A 26 -14.86 -4.97 -11.42
N GLU A 27 -14.05 -5.95 -11.04
CA GLU A 27 -14.39 -6.88 -9.96
C GLU A 27 -14.01 -6.24 -8.61
N ILE A 28 -14.96 -6.23 -7.68
CA ILE A 28 -14.75 -5.73 -6.31
C ILE A 28 -15.12 -6.84 -5.35
N GLU A 29 -14.18 -7.17 -4.46
CA GLU A 29 -14.39 -8.11 -3.37
C GLU A 29 -14.30 -7.39 -2.03
N PHE A 30 -15.25 -7.70 -1.14
CA PHE A 30 -15.23 -7.25 0.26
C PHE A 30 -14.89 -8.43 1.16
N ILE A 31 -13.81 -8.29 1.92
CA ILE A 31 -13.33 -9.33 2.82
C ILE A 31 -13.52 -8.85 4.26
N LEU A 32 -14.32 -9.59 5.03
CA LEU A 32 -14.36 -9.42 6.49
C LEU A 32 -13.14 -10.11 7.10
N GLY A 33 -12.16 -9.33 7.54
CA GLY A 33 -10.93 -9.87 8.11
C GLY A 33 -10.04 -8.80 8.72
N SER A 34 -8.85 -9.24 9.15
CA SER A 34 -7.82 -8.36 9.69
C SER A 34 -6.68 -8.22 8.69
N ALA A 35 -6.37 -6.99 8.30
CA ALA A 35 -5.35 -6.69 7.30
C ALA A 35 -3.95 -7.14 7.72
N ILE A 36 -3.70 -7.30 9.04
CA ILE A 36 -2.43 -7.81 9.59
C ILE A 36 -2.31 -9.35 9.51
N VAL A 37 -3.36 -10.07 9.13
CA VAL A 37 -3.36 -11.53 8.96
C VAL A 37 -3.57 -11.94 7.50
N LEU A 38 -4.28 -11.13 6.73
CA LEU A 38 -4.53 -11.39 5.31
C LEU A 38 -3.22 -11.30 4.49
N PRO A 39 -3.05 -12.17 3.48
CA PRO A 39 -1.91 -12.12 2.57
C PRO A 39 -1.95 -10.85 1.71
N TRP A 40 -0.80 -10.22 1.51
CA TRP A 40 -0.64 -9.03 0.64
C TRP A 40 0.27 -9.34 -0.57
N ASP A 41 0.85 -10.52 -0.66
CA ASP A 41 1.92 -10.87 -1.60
C ASP A 41 1.55 -10.73 -3.08
N ASP A 42 0.27 -10.79 -3.43
CA ASP A 42 -0.21 -10.63 -4.80
C ASP A 42 -0.59 -9.20 -5.17
N ALA A 43 -0.68 -8.29 -4.19
CA ALA A 43 -1.11 -6.92 -4.41
C ALA A 43 -0.04 -6.08 -5.12
N ASP A 44 -0.46 -5.29 -6.11
CA ASP A 44 0.40 -4.33 -6.81
C ASP A 44 0.26 -2.90 -6.24
N LEU A 45 -0.87 -2.61 -5.58
CA LEU A 45 -1.12 -1.34 -4.91
C LEU A 45 -1.84 -1.61 -3.58
N VAL A 46 -1.35 -1.01 -2.50
CA VAL A 46 -2.02 -1.02 -1.20
C VAL A 46 -2.32 0.40 -0.77
N PHE A 47 -3.58 0.69 -0.46
CA PHE A 47 -4.01 1.97 0.07
C PHE A 47 -4.46 1.83 1.53
N ILE A 48 -3.92 2.69 2.40
CA ILE A 48 -4.17 2.66 3.84
C ILE A 48 -4.56 4.07 4.32
N ASN A 49 -5.83 4.24 4.67
CA ASN A 49 -6.25 5.41 5.43
C ASN A 49 -5.91 5.23 6.91
N SER A 50 -4.69 5.64 7.30
CA SER A 50 -4.11 5.42 8.62
C SER A 50 -4.28 6.58 9.61
N ILE A 51 -5.26 7.48 9.41
CA ILE A 51 -5.47 8.67 10.26
C ILE A 51 -5.54 8.31 11.76
N CYS A 52 -6.24 7.22 12.10
CA CYS A 52 -6.47 6.82 13.50
C CYS A 52 -5.66 5.59 13.93
N PHE A 53 -4.68 5.14 13.16
CA PHE A 53 -3.92 3.94 13.51
C PHE A 53 -2.83 4.28 14.52
N ASP A 54 -2.62 3.40 15.49
CA ASP A 54 -1.50 3.53 16.43
C ASP A 54 -0.20 2.97 15.82
N GLU A 55 0.91 3.19 16.51
CA GLU A 55 2.22 2.77 16.02
C GLU A 55 2.37 1.25 15.97
N ASP A 56 1.77 0.52 16.92
CA ASP A 56 1.83 -0.94 16.98
C ASP A 56 1.11 -1.58 15.80
N LEU A 57 -0.05 -1.03 15.41
CA LEU A 57 -0.77 -1.44 14.22
C LEU A 57 0.03 -1.11 12.95
N MET A 58 0.62 0.09 12.87
CA MET A 58 1.46 0.46 11.72
C MET A 58 2.67 -0.47 11.54
N ARG A 59 3.32 -0.89 12.64
CA ARG A 59 4.41 -1.89 12.61
C ARG A 59 3.95 -3.26 12.11
N GLN A 60 2.77 -3.69 12.51
CA GLN A 60 2.20 -4.96 12.04
C GLN A 60 1.80 -4.89 10.56
N LEU A 61 1.28 -3.75 10.09
CA LEU A 61 0.99 -3.52 8.68
C LEU A 61 2.28 -3.47 7.84
N ALA A 62 3.34 -2.83 8.34
CA ALA A 62 4.66 -2.84 7.70
C ALA A 62 5.21 -4.27 7.51
N SER A 63 4.94 -5.18 8.46
CA SER A 63 5.31 -6.59 8.34
C SER A 63 4.54 -7.33 7.22
N GLN A 64 3.34 -6.87 6.85
CA GLN A 64 2.62 -7.38 5.68
C GLN A 64 3.13 -6.74 4.40
N ALA A 65 3.38 -5.42 4.41
CA ALA A 65 3.97 -4.72 3.28
C ALA A 65 5.33 -5.31 2.88
N PHE A 66 6.13 -5.77 3.84
CA PHE A 66 7.41 -6.43 3.56
C PHE A 66 7.29 -7.67 2.66
N LYS A 67 6.11 -8.27 2.52
CA LYS A 67 5.85 -9.45 1.66
C LYS A 67 5.38 -9.10 0.26
N LEU A 68 5.15 -7.82 -0.04
CA LEU A 68 4.74 -7.35 -1.35
C LEU A 68 5.80 -7.63 -2.42
N LYS A 69 5.41 -7.49 -3.69
CA LYS A 69 6.34 -7.50 -4.84
C LYS A 69 7.22 -6.24 -4.82
N ASP A 70 8.40 -6.30 -5.44
CA ASP A 70 9.28 -5.12 -5.61
C ASP A 70 8.64 -4.01 -6.44
N THR A 71 7.69 -4.36 -7.32
CA THR A 71 6.96 -3.39 -8.14
C THR A 71 5.75 -2.78 -7.44
N ALA A 72 5.44 -3.20 -6.20
CA ALA A 72 4.26 -2.73 -5.51
C ALA A 72 4.42 -1.29 -5.02
N ILE A 73 3.30 -0.57 -4.97
CA ILE A 73 3.22 0.76 -4.39
C ILE A 73 2.36 0.70 -3.13
N VAL A 74 2.80 1.36 -2.06
CA VAL A 74 1.97 1.54 -0.86
C VAL A 74 1.64 3.02 -0.70
N VAL A 75 0.38 3.34 -0.45
CA VAL A 75 -0.09 4.71 -0.20
C VAL A 75 -0.67 4.77 1.20
N THR A 76 -0.13 5.63 2.05
CA THR A 76 -0.62 5.83 3.42
C THR A 76 -1.09 7.25 3.68
N MET A 77 -2.08 7.42 4.55
CA MET A 77 -2.56 8.74 4.98
C MET A 77 -2.15 9.06 6.42
N THR A 78 -1.66 10.27 6.66
CA THR A 78 -1.24 10.88 7.93
C THR A 78 -0.01 10.26 8.58
N ARG A 79 0.20 8.96 8.43
CA ARG A 79 1.34 8.23 9.00
C ARG A 79 2.16 7.57 7.91
N VAL A 80 3.47 7.77 7.97
CA VAL A 80 4.45 7.04 7.16
C VAL A 80 4.43 5.57 7.57
N LEU A 81 4.50 4.66 6.60
CA LEU A 81 4.67 3.24 6.86
C LEU A 81 6.09 2.96 7.37
N PRO A 82 6.28 2.37 8.57
CA PRO A 82 7.61 2.09 9.11
C PRO A 82 8.16 0.77 8.52
N CYS A 83 8.49 0.75 7.23
CA CYS A 83 8.98 -0.44 6.53
C CYS A 83 10.27 -0.14 5.77
N ASP A 84 11.40 -0.73 6.19
CA ASP A 84 12.73 -0.44 5.62
C ASP A 84 12.88 -0.82 4.13
N ARG A 85 11.99 -1.67 3.59
CA ARG A 85 11.99 -2.04 2.17
C ARG A 85 11.39 -0.94 1.29
N PHE A 86 10.58 -0.05 1.88
CA PHE A 86 9.82 0.96 1.18
C PHE A 86 10.29 2.35 1.59
N GLU A 87 10.61 3.19 0.62
CA GLU A 87 10.92 4.60 0.85
C GLU A 87 9.77 5.49 0.38
N VAL A 88 9.64 6.66 1.02
CA VAL A 88 8.68 7.68 0.60
C VAL A 88 9.25 8.37 -0.64
N ILE A 89 8.60 8.16 -1.79
CA ILE A 89 8.99 8.79 -3.07
C ILE A 89 8.20 10.08 -3.35
N ASP A 90 7.04 10.25 -2.72
CA ASP A 90 6.22 11.45 -2.86
C ASP A 90 5.41 11.71 -1.60
N GLU A 91 5.18 12.99 -1.31
CA GLU A 91 4.38 13.48 -0.19
C GLU A 91 3.48 14.63 -0.67
N MET A 92 2.18 14.51 -0.40
CA MET A 92 1.22 15.58 -0.70
C MET A 92 0.29 15.86 0.45
N LYS A 93 0.00 17.13 0.70
CA LYS A 93 -1.02 17.54 1.66
C LYS A 93 -2.35 17.73 0.93
N ILE A 94 -3.37 17.02 1.40
CA ILE A 94 -4.71 17.12 0.86
C ILE A 94 -5.65 17.77 1.87
N GLN A 95 -6.54 18.62 1.38
CA GLN A 95 -7.69 19.09 2.13
C GLN A 95 -8.77 18.00 2.11
N GLN A 96 -9.27 17.63 3.28
CA GLN A 96 -10.45 16.80 3.45
C GLN A 96 -11.57 17.64 4.08
N ASP A 97 -12.80 17.14 4.04
CA ASP A 97 -13.95 17.81 4.64
C ASP A 97 -13.82 17.95 6.18
N TRP A 98 -12.95 17.16 6.81
CA TRP A 98 -12.72 17.11 8.26
C TRP A 98 -11.31 17.52 8.68
N GLY A 99 -10.52 18.12 7.80
CA GLY A 99 -9.18 18.64 8.12
C GLY A 99 -8.14 18.36 7.06
N HIS A 100 -6.87 18.54 7.42
CA HIS A 100 -5.75 18.22 6.53
C HIS A 100 -5.26 16.80 6.76
N ALA A 101 -4.90 16.11 5.68
CA ALA A 101 -4.18 14.85 5.74
C ALA A 101 -2.94 14.93 4.86
N THR A 102 -1.85 14.31 5.29
CA THR A 102 -0.67 14.09 4.44
C THR A 102 -0.79 12.72 3.80
N VAL A 103 -0.63 12.61 2.50
CA VAL A 103 -0.54 11.34 1.78
C VAL A 103 0.92 11.08 1.50
N TYR A 104 1.38 9.87 1.81
CA TYR A 104 2.72 9.39 1.49
C TYR A 104 2.61 8.28 0.46
N VAL A 105 3.38 8.40 -0.61
CA VAL A 105 3.53 7.35 -1.63
C VAL A 105 4.86 6.65 -1.39
N HIS A 106 4.81 5.34 -1.23
CA HIS A 106 5.95 4.50 -0.93
C HIS A 106 6.22 3.54 -2.09
N ALA A 107 7.49 3.41 -2.49
CA ALA A 107 7.94 2.43 -3.47
C ALA A 107 9.11 1.62 -2.90
N CYS A 108 9.30 0.39 -3.40
CA CYS A 108 10.43 -0.42 -2.99
C CYS A 108 11.74 0.22 -3.43
N VAL A 109 12.73 0.19 -2.53
CA VAL A 109 14.09 0.65 -2.82
C VAL A 109 14.75 -0.35 -3.77
N ASN A 110 14.92 0.00 -5.04
CA ASN A 110 15.75 -0.76 -5.95
C ASN A 110 17.22 -0.44 -5.64
N GLN A 111 18.03 -1.45 -5.31
CA GLN A 111 19.46 -1.28 -4.99
C GLN A 111 20.34 -0.98 -6.23
N ASP A 112 19.75 -0.62 -7.37
CA ASP A 112 20.49 -0.42 -8.63
C ASP A 112 21.15 0.97 -8.75
N GLU A 113 21.13 1.80 -7.70
CA GLU A 113 21.89 3.07 -7.62
C GLU A 113 23.06 3.00 -6.62
N SER A 114 23.94 2.01 -6.79
CA SER A 114 25.29 2.05 -6.24
C SER A 114 26.30 1.70 -7.33
N GLU A 115 27.36 2.53 -7.47
CA GLU A 115 28.39 2.59 -8.55
C GLU A 115 27.95 3.55 -9.69
N ASP A 116 28.47 4.77 -9.90
CA ASP A 116 29.81 5.33 -9.68
C ASP A 116 29.73 6.87 -9.52
N ASN A 117 30.29 7.41 -8.43
CA ASN A 117 30.86 8.76 -8.47
C ASN A 117 32.20 8.75 -7.72
N ASP A 118 33.08 7.85 -8.16
CA ASP A 118 34.52 7.94 -7.94
C ASP A 118 35.20 8.15 -9.30
N ALA A 119 35.35 9.40 -9.70
CA ALA A 119 36.35 9.79 -10.69
C ALA A 119 36.72 11.27 -10.52
N SER A 120 37.76 11.47 -9.72
CA SER A 120 38.66 12.62 -9.77
C SER A 120 38.92 13.12 -11.21
N LEU A 121 38.60 14.39 -11.49
CA LEU A 121 39.41 15.25 -12.38
C LEU A 121 39.26 16.71 -11.94
N ASP A 122 40.25 17.20 -11.19
CA ASP A 122 40.57 18.63 -11.10
C ASP A 122 41.60 18.96 -12.18
N PRO A 123 41.30 19.85 -13.15
CA PRO A 123 42.32 20.45 -13.99
C PRO A 123 42.23 21.99 -13.92
N ARG A 124 42.53 22.59 -12.77
CA ARG A 124 42.97 24.00 -12.72
C ARG A 124 44.49 24.03 -12.96
N SER A 125 44.95 24.23 -14.20
CA SER A 125 45.02 25.51 -14.95
C SER A 125 45.83 26.56 -14.21
#